data_AF-A0A6C0IDU5-F1
#
_entry.id   AF-A0A6C0IDU5-F1
#
_cell.length_a   1.000
_cell.length_b   1.000
_cell.length_c   1.000
_cell.angle_alpha   90.00
_cell.angle_beta   90.00
_cell.angle_gamma   90.00
#
_symmetry.space_group_name_H-M   'P 1'
#
loop_
_entity.id
_entity.type
_entity.pdbx_description
1 polymer ?
#
loop_
_entity_poly.entity_id
_entity_poly.type
_entity_poly.pdbx_seq_one_letter_code
_entity_poly.pdbx_strand_id
1 'polypeptide(L)' 'MKDLDDDMKELLRNINLCCIKINEQKNLNCTFKKLDFLDKEGFYDNFPNTKFDNNATYV' A
#
# COMPACT_ATOMS: atom_id res chain seq x y z
N MET A 1 -13.36 -13.45 -8.57
CA MET A 1 -12.09 -12.95 -7.99
C MET A 1 -11.75 -13.95 -6.88
N LYS A 2 -10.62 -14.65 -6.91
CA LYS A 2 -10.26 -15.53 -5.78
C LYS A 2 -9.95 -14.63 -4.60
N ASP A 3 -10.68 -14.76 -3.51
CA ASP A 3 -10.34 -14.06 -2.28
C ASP A 3 -8.91 -14.41 -1.89
N LEU A 4 -8.12 -13.38 -1.59
CA LEU A 4 -6.78 -13.55 -1.04
C LEU A 4 -6.92 -14.28 0.30
N ASP A 5 -6.13 -15.33 0.47
CA ASP A 5 -5.96 -15.98 1.77
C ASP A 5 -5.47 -14.96 2.82
N ASP A 6 -5.90 -15.11 4.06
CA ASP A 6 -5.64 -14.12 5.11
C ASP A 6 -4.14 -13.99 5.43
N ASP A 7 -3.38 -15.09 5.36
CA ASP A 7 -1.92 -15.08 5.52
C ASP A 7 -1.26 -14.24 4.42
N MET A 8 -1.80 -14.32 3.21
CA MET A 8 -1.28 -13.57 2.06
C MET A 8 -1.62 -12.08 2.16
N LYS A 9 -2.81 -11.74 2.68
CA LYS A 9 -3.17 -10.34 2.98
C LYS A 9 -2.27 -9.76 4.06
N GLU A 10 -1.99 -10.51 5.12
CA GLU A 10 -1.10 -10.08 6.20
C GLU A 10 0.32 -9.83 5.68
N LEU A 11 0.85 -10.75 4.87
CA LEU A 11 2.15 -10.57 4.23
C LEU A 11 2.20 -9.30 3.38
N LEU A 12 1.18 -9.08 2.54
CA LEU A 12 1.09 -7.89 1.68
C LEU A 12 0.97 -6.59 2.48
N ARG A 13 0.25 -6.61 3.61
CA ARG A 13 0.17 -5.48 4.54
C ARG A 13 1.53 -5.16 5.15
N ASN A 14 2.26 -6.17 5.60
CA ASN A 14 3.60 -6.02 6.17
C ASN A 14 4.61 -5.49 5.15
N ILE A 15 4.54 -5.96 3.90
CA ILE A 15 5.37 -5.46 2.80
C ILE A 15 5.07 -3.98 2.53
N ASN A 16 3.79 -3.60 2.41
CA ASN A 16 3.40 -2.20 2.20
C ASN A 16 3.91 -1.30 3.32
N LEU A 17 3.72 -1.72 4.58
CA LEU A 17 4.21 -1.00 5.75
C LEU A 17 5.73 -0.79 5.69
N CYS A 18 6.49 -1.82 5.31
CA CYS A 18 7.93 -1.75 5.19
C CYS A 18 8.36 -0.76 4.11
N CYS A 19 7.75 -0.83 2.92
CA CYS A 19 8.04 0.06 1.81
C CYS A 19 7.77 1.54 2.15
N ILE A 20 6.65 1.82 2.81
CA ILE A 20 6.28 3.17 3.26
C ILE A 20 7.32 3.69 4.25
N LYS A 21 7.68 2.89 5.26
CA LYS A 21 8.70 3.29 6.26
C LYS A 21 10.06 3.58 5.62
N ILE A 22 10.50 2.76 4.66
CA ILE A 22 11.75 3.00 3.95
C ILE A 22 11.67 4.30 3.16
N ASN A 23 10.55 4.55 2.48
CA ASN A 23 10.33 5.78 1.73
C ASN A 23 10.45 7.03 2.60
N GLU A 24 9.79 7.02 3.75
CA GLU A 24 9.83 8.12 4.72
C GLU A 24 11.23 8.30 5.32
N GLN A 25 11.86 7.21 5.76
CA GLN A 25 13.20 7.26 6.40
C GLN A 25 14.30 7.72 5.45
N LYS A 26 14.22 7.32 4.17
CA LYS A 26 15.22 7.65 3.15
C LYS A 26 14.84 8.90 2.36
N ASN A 27 13.73 9.57 2.72
CA ASN A 27 13.14 10.70 1.99
C ASN A 27 13.07 10.43 0.48
N LEU A 28 12.67 9.20 0.13
CA LEU A 28 12.48 8.82 -1.26
C LEU A 28 11.20 9.51 -1.74
N ASN A 29 11.25 10.15 -2.90
CA ASN A 29 10.08 10.78 -3.51
C ASN A 29 9.31 9.75 -4.35
N CYS A 30 9.10 8.54 -3.82
CA CYS A 30 8.37 7.50 -4.52
C CYS A 30 6.86 7.70 -4.38
N THR A 31 6.11 7.23 -5.37
CA THR A 31 4.65 7.18 -5.33
C THR A 31 4.24 5.71 -5.36
N PHE A 32 3.46 5.27 -4.39
CA PHE A 32 3.03 3.88 -4.26
C PHE A 32 1.66 3.66 -4.89
N LYS A 33 1.51 2.54 -5.60
CA LYS A 33 0.19 2.07 -6.01
C LYS A 33 -0.50 1.42 -4.82
N LYS A 34 -1.77 1.77 -4.62
CA LYS A 34 -2.58 1.18 -3.57
C LYS A 34 -3.04 -0.23 -3.93
N LEU A 35 -3.15 -1.08 -2.91
CA LEU A 35 -3.87 -2.35 -3.00
C LEU A 35 -5.32 -2.12 -2.56
N ASP A 36 -6.28 -2.54 -3.39
CA ASP A 36 -7.71 -2.29 -3.18
C ASP A 36 -8.22 -2.73 -1.81
N PHE A 37 -7.75 -3.88 -1.29
CA PHE A 37 -8.19 -4.38 0.00
C PHE A 37 -7.65 -3.53 1.16
N LEU A 38 -6.41 -3.05 1.08
CA LEU A 38 -5.83 -2.17 2.08
C LEU A 38 -6.47 -0.77 2.05
N ASP A 39 -6.83 -0.27 0.87
CA ASP A 39 -7.53 1.01 0.72
C ASP A 39 -8.95 0.94 1.32
N LYS A 40 -9.68 -0.16 1.06
CA LYS A 40 -10.98 -0.41 1.69
C LYS A 40 -10.91 -0.52 3.22
N GLU A 41 -9.78 -0.97 3.75
CA GLU A 41 -9.52 -1.08 5.19
C GLU A 41 -9.01 0.23 5.82
N GLY A 42 -8.87 1.32 5.05
CA GLY A 42 -8.35 2.61 5.53
C GLY A 42 -6.87 2.55 5.93
N PHE A 43 -6.12 1.56 5.45
CA PHE A 43 -4.72 1.34 5.85
C PHE A 43 -3.85 2.57 5.53
N TYR A 44 -4.02 3.15 4.35
CA TYR A 44 -3.17 4.22 3.83
C TYR A 44 -3.41 5.58 4.51
N ASP A 45 -4.54 5.77 5.19
CA ASP A 45 -4.88 7.01 5.89
C ASP A 45 -3.91 7.30 7.05
N ASN A 46 -3.23 6.26 7.55
CA ASN A 46 -2.22 6.37 8.60
C ASN A 46 -0.87 6.94 8.12
N PHE A 47 -0.70 7.16 6.81
CA PHE A 47 0.57 7.57 6.20
C PHE A 47 0.43 8.85 5.35
N PRO A 48 0.02 9.99 5.94
CA PRO A 48 -0.29 11.22 5.21
C PRO A 48 0.93 11.84 4.51
N ASN A 49 2.15 11.47 4.91
CA ASN A 49 3.39 11.98 4.33
C ASN A 49 3.85 11.17 3.11
N THR A 50 3.18 10.07 2.79
CA THR A 50 3.53 9.21 1.67
C THR A 50 2.58 9.46 0.50
N LYS A 51 3.14 9.54 -0.71
CA LYS A 51 2.37 9.73 -1.93
C LYS A 51 1.83 8.39 -2.43
N PHE A 52 0.52 8.34 -2.65
CA PHE A 52 -0.17 7.19 -3.21
C PHE A 52 -0.87 7.57 -4.51
N ASP A 53 -0.82 6.69 -5.50
CA ASP A 53 -1.55 6.81 -6.77
C ASP A 53 -2.75 5.86 -6.78
N ASN A 54 -3.88 6.37 -7.26
CA ASN A 54 -5.15 5.64 -7.39
C ASN A 54 -5.39 5.10 -8.81
N ASN A 55 -4.49 5.31 -9.76
CA ASN A 55 -4.72 4.89 -11.14
C ASN A 55 -4.32 3.42 -11.40
N ALA A 56 -5.23 2.51 -11.03
CA ALA A 56 -5.37 1.25 -11.75
C ALA A 56 -6.24 1.49 -13.01
N THR A 57 -5.73 2.24 -13.99
CA THR A 57 -6.27 2.16 -15.35
C THR A 57 -5.75 0.85 -15.94
N TYR A 58 -6.58 -0.20 -15.91
CA TYR A 58 -6.34 -1.40 -16.69
C TYR A 58 -6.38 -0.98 -18.17
N VAL A 59 -5.23 -1.03 -18.84
CA VAL A 59 -5.13 -0.95 -20.31
C VAL A 59 -5.15 -2.35 -20.87
#